data_AF-A0A0J8QZ92-F1
#
_entry.id   AF-A0A0J8QZ92-F1
#
_cell.length_a   1.000
_cell.length_b   1.000
_cell.length_c   1.000
_cell.angle_alpha   90.00
_cell.angle_beta   90.00
_cell.angle_gamma   90.00
#
_symmetry.space_group_name_H-M   'P 1'
#
loop_
_entity.id
_entity.type
_entity.pdbx_description
1 polymer ?
#
loop_
_entity_poly.entity_id
_entity_poly.type
_entity_poly.pdbx_seq_one_letter_code
_entity_poly.pdbx_strand_id
1 'polypeptide(L)'
;MQGIPGSGSIGVHGGGHYAMGGDPGRDVFVSPGDPAFFFHHAMIDRVWWIWQNLDLKNRQNAIHGTGTFLNDPPSPDTTLDTMVDLGNI
;
A
#
# COMPACT_ATOMS: atom_id res chain seq x y z
N MET A 1 -1.76 3.16 6.81
CA MET A 1 -1.61 4.34 5.91
C MET A 1 -2.74 4.51 4.89
N GLN A 2 -3.52 3.46 4.61
CA GLN A 2 -4.48 3.39 3.50
C GLN A 2 -5.87 4.02 3.77
N GLY A 3 -6.18 4.33 5.03
CA GLY A 3 -7.54 4.70 5.46
C GLY A 3 -8.34 3.46 5.89
N ILE A 4 -8.96 3.52 7.07
CA ILE A 4 -9.80 2.41 7.56
C ILE A 4 -11.20 2.60 6.96
N PRO A 5 -11.77 1.60 6.25
CA PRO A 5 -13.13 1.71 5.71
C PRO A 5 -14.15 2.11 6.78
N GLY A 6 -15.05 3.04 6.42
CA GLY A 6 -16.05 3.58 7.35
C GLY A 6 -15.57 4.68 8.29
N SER A 7 -14.26 4.97 8.36
CA SER A 7 -13.72 6.03 9.25
C SER A 7 -13.87 7.46 8.72
N GLY A 8 -14.21 7.64 7.44
CA GLY A 8 -14.18 8.93 6.76
C GLY A 8 -12.78 9.45 6.43
N SER A 9 -11.72 8.70 6.76
CA SER A 9 -10.33 9.01 6.42
C SER A 9 -9.81 8.10 5.31
N ILE A 10 -9.15 8.71 4.33
CA ILE A 10 -8.43 8.01 3.24
C ILE A 10 -6.95 7.80 3.56
N GLY A 11 -6.51 8.20 4.76
CA GLY A 11 -5.11 8.10 5.19
C GLY A 11 -4.14 8.92 4.33
N VAL A 12 -2.85 8.79 4.62
CA VAL A 12 -1.79 9.50 3.87
C VAL A 12 -1.58 8.93 2.47
N HIS A 13 -1.87 7.64 2.25
CA HIS A 13 -1.80 7.02 0.92
C HIS A 13 -2.91 7.56 0.01
N GLY A 14 -4.17 7.45 0.44
CA GLY A 14 -5.28 8.01 -0.33
C GLY A 14 -5.17 9.54 -0.45
N GLY A 15 -4.80 10.25 0.62
CA GLY A 15 -4.61 11.70 0.59
C GLY A 15 -3.58 12.15 -0.44
N GLY A 16 -2.44 11.44 -0.55
CA GLY A 16 -1.43 11.75 -1.57
C GLY A 16 -1.94 11.52 -3.00
N HIS A 17 -2.59 10.39 -3.26
CA HIS A 17 -3.20 10.10 -4.58
C HIS A 17 -4.27 11.13 -4.97
N TYR A 18 -5.32 11.26 -4.16
CA TYR A 18 -6.47 12.09 -4.52
C TYR A 18 -6.18 13.60 -4.53
N ALA A 19 -5.08 14.04 -3.91
CA ALA A 19 -4.62 15.43 -4.01
C ALA A 19 -4.03 15.77 -5.40
N MET A 20 -3.48 14.80 -6.13
CA MET A 20 -3.02 14.99 -7.52
C MET A 20 -4.21 15.24 -8.47
N GLY A 21 -5.35 14.60 -8.16
CA GLY A 21 -6.56 14.75 -8.94
C GLY A 21 -6.41 14.18 -10.36
N GLY A 22 -7.22 14.68 -11.29
CA GLY A 22 -7.13 14.35 -12.71
C GLY A 22 -7.25 12.85 -13.05
N ASP A 23 -6.68 12.53 -14.20
CA ASP A 23 -6.49 11.19 -14.76
C ASP A 23 -4.97 11.05 -15.03
N PRO A 24 -4.27 10.07 -14.41
CA PRO A 24 -4.82 8.94 -13.66
C PRO A 24 -4.83 9.10 -12.12
N GLY A 25 -4.54 10.29 -11.55
CA GLY A 25 -4.36 10.44 -10.09
C GLY A 25 -5.58 10.12 -9.22
N ARG A 26 -6.79 10.04 -9.79
CA ARG A 26 -8.02 9.57 -9.08
C ARG A 26 -8.39 8.12 -9.35
N ASP A 27 -7.58 7.38 -10.12
CA ASP A 27 -7.82 5.99 -10.47
C ASP A 27 -6.75 5.08 -9.84
N VAL A 28 -7.19 4.19 -8.95
CA VAL A 28 -6.31 3.30 -8.18
C VAL A 28 -5.48 2.39 -9.09
N PHE A 29 -6.04 1.93 -10.21
CA PHE A 29 -5.40 0.94 -11.07
C PHE A 29 -4.37 1.54 -12.01
N VAL A 30 -4.66 2.73 -12.54
CA VAL A 30 -3.77 3.41 -13.49
C VAL A 30 -2.96 4.55 -12.86
N SER A 31 -3.04 4.75 -11.53
CA SER A 31 -2.26 5.75 -10.79
C SER A 31 -0.75 5.77 -11.10
N PRO A 32 -0.05 4.65 -11.42
CA PRO A 32 1.35 4.71 -11.86
C PRO A 32 1.60 5.50 -13.16
N GLY A 33 0.55 5.82 -13.92
CA GLY A 33 0.64 6.70 -15.09
C GLY A 33 0.85 8.18 -14.76
N ASP A 34 0.60 8.61 -13.51
CA ASP A 34 1.02 9.92 -13.03
C ASP A 34 2.48 9.84 -12.55
N PRO A 35 3.43 10.63 -13.13
CA PRO A 35 4.84 10.60 -12.71
C PRO A 35 5.08 10.85 -11.22
N ALA A 36 4.18 11.58 -10.54
CA ALA A 36 4.28 11.83 -9.11
C ALA A 36 3.98 10.59 -8.24
N PHE A 37 3.43 9.51 -8.82
CA PHE A 37 3.23 8.22 -8.17
C PHE A 37 4.50 7.71 -7.49
N PHE A 38 5.64 7.77 -8.19
CA PHE A 38 6.90 7.22 -7.69
C PHE A 38 7.45 8.00 -6.49
N PHE A 39 7.32 9.32 -6.51
CA PHE A 39 7.68 10.16 -5.36
C PHE A 39 6.73 9.95 -4.18
N HIS A 40 5.43 9.82 -4.46
CA HIS A 40 4.43 9.51 -3.44
C HIS A 40 4.75 8.17 -2.75
N HIS A 41 4.98 7.10 -3.51
CA HIS A 41 5.27 5.77 -2.96
C HIS A 41 6.66 5.66 -2.35
N ALA A 42 7.66 6.43 -2.80
CA ALA A 42 8.94 6.53 -2.09
C ALA A 42 8.75 7.11 -0.67
N MET A 43 7.83 8.06 -0.49
CA MET A 43 7.50 8.57 0.85
C MET A 43 6.68 7.56 1.67
N ILE A 44 5.79 6.77 1.04
CA ILE A 44 5.09 5.66 1.71
C ILE A 44 6.08 4.63 2.24
N ASP A 45 7.03 4.19 1.41
CA ASP A 45 8.09 3.27 1.79
C ASP A 45 8.97 3.86 2.90
N ARG A 46 9.39 5.12 2.78
CA ARG A 46 10.16 5.80 3.83
C ARG A 46 9.44 5.81 5.18
N VAL A 47 8.13 6.07 5.20
CA VAL A 47 7.33 6.06 6.45
C VAL A 47 7.24 4.64 7.02
N TRP A 48 7.06 3.63 6.17
CA TRP A 48 7.06 2.24 6.60
C TRP A 48 8.43 1.80 7.15
N TRP A 49 9.52 2.15 6.47
CA TRP A 49 10.89 1.93 6.91
C TRP A 49 11.16 2.58 8.27
N ILE A 50 10.74 3.84 8.49
CA ILE A 50 10.84 4.49 9.80
C ILE A 50 10.10 3.66 10.85
N TRP A 51 8.85 3.26 10.56
CA TRP A 51 8.03 2.48 11.50
C TRP A 51 8.66 1.12 11.86
N GLN A 52 9.28 0.43 10.89
CA GLN A 52 10.02 -0.81 11.13
C GLN A 52 11.22 -0.54 12.06
N ASN A 53 11.98 0.52 11.80
CA ASN A 53 13.20 0.84 12.54
C ASN A 53 12.98 1.24 14.01
N LEU A 54 11.77 1.65 14.37
CA LEU A 54 11.42 1.94 15.76
C LEU A 54 11.38 0.68 16.65
N ASP A 55 11.23 -0.51 16.07
CA ASP A 55 11.27 -1.79 16.78
C ASP A 55 11.60 -2.93 15.82
N LEU A 56 12.83 -2.92 15.29
CA LEU A 56 13.26 -3.87 14.26
C LEU A 56 13.03 -5.33 14.66
N LYS A 57 13.25 -5.67 15.94
CA LYS A 57 13.11 -7.04 16.44
C LYS A 57 11.71 -7.61 16.15
N ASN A 58 10.67 -6.79 16.33
CA ASN A 58 9.30 -7.26 16.19
C ASN A 58 8.67 -6.83 14.84
N ARG A 59 9.21 -5.83 14.16
CA ARG A 59 8.56 -5.21 12.99
C ARG A 59 9.22 -5.51 11.65
N GLN A 60 10.47 -5.97 11.63
CA GLN A 60 11.19 -6.24 10.39
C GLN A 60 10.42 -7.23 9.49
N ASN A 61 9.90 -8.31 10.09
CA ASN A 61 9.20 -9.39 9.39
C ASN A 61 7.71 -9.45 9.72
N ALA A 62 7.12 -8.35 10.24
CA ALA A 62 5.72 -8.32 10.59
C ALA A 62 4.85 -8.27 9.33
N ILE A 63 3.95 -9.26 9.18
CA ILE A 63 2.99 -9.38 8.08
C ILE A 63 1.60 -9.65 8.69
N HIS A 64 0.57 -9.04 8.11
CA HIS A 64 -0.82 -9.29 8.48
C HIS A 64 -1.74 -8.95 7.30
N GLY A 65 -2.73 -9.82 7.05
CA GLY A 65 -3.69 -9.69 5.96
C GLY A 65 -3.62 -10.85 4.98
N THR A 66 -4.48 -10.79 3.96
CA THR A 66 -4.64 -11.85 2.96
C THR A 66 -4.28 -11.34 1.56
N GLY A 67 -4.21 -12.25 0.58
CA GLY A 67 -3.89 -11.95 -0.82
C GLY A 67 -5.01 -11.29 -1.65
N THR A 68 -6.19 -11.04 -1.07
CA THR A 68 -7.32 -10.38 -1.75
C THR A 68 -7.67 -9.05 -1.10
N PHE A 69 -8.10 -8.08 -1.92
CA PHE A 69 -8.42 -6.74 -1.42
C PHE A 69 -9.53 -6.81 -0.37
N LEU A 70 -9.25 -6.32 0.84
CA LEU A 70 -10.14 -6.43 2.01
C LEU A 70 -10.62 -7.86 2.33
N ASN A 71 -9.84 -8.87 1.92
CA ASN A 71 -10.20 -10.28 2.02
C ASN A 71 -11.51 -10.65 1.31
N ASP A 72 -11.79 -10.01 0.17
CA ASP A 72 -12.98 -10.27 -0.66
C ASP A 72 -12.60 -10.64 -2.12
N PRO A 73 -12.86 -11.87 -2.58
CA PRO A 73 -13.32 -13.01 -1.77
C PRO A 73 -12.25 -13.45 -0.76
N PRO A 74 -12.60 -14.26 0.26
CA PRO A 74 -11.62 -14.72 1.23
C PRO A 74 -10.45 -15.50 0.60
N SER A 75 -9.23 -15.25 1.06
CA SER A 75 -8.03 -15.97 0.64
C SER A 75 -7.14 -16.32 1.84
N PRO A 76 -6.11 -17.17 1.67
CA PRO A 76 -5.13 -17.42 2.73
C PRO A 76 -4.41 -16.15 3.20
N ASP A 77 -3.93 -16.18 4.44
CA ASP A 77 -3.04 -15.16 4.99
C ASP A 77 -1.72 -15.12 4.22
N THR A 78 -1.20 -13.91 4.02
CA THR A 78 0.14 -13.72 3.45
C THR A 78 1.20 -14.11 4.47
N THR A 79 2.20 -14.86 4.01
CA THR A 79 3.36 -15.30 4.81
C THR A 79 4.66 -14.80 4.18
N LEU A 80 5.79 -15.03 4.88
CA LEU A 80 7.13 -14.77 4.31
C LEU A 80 7.43 -15.62 3.06
N ASP A 81 6.70 -16.72 2.86
CA ASP A 81 6.86 -17.64 1.73
C ASP A 81 5.93 -17.31 0.55
N THR A 82 5.06 -16.30 0.70
CA THR A 82 4.13 -15.91 -0.37
C THR A 82 4.90 -15.24 -1.51
N MET A 83 4.80 -15.81 -2.70
CA MET A 83 5.43 -15.27 -3.90
C MET A 83 4.61 -14.10 -4.48
N VAL A 84 5.32 -13.06 -4.95
CA VAL A 84 4.76 -11.94 -5.70
C VAL A 84 5.63 -11.67 -6.94
N ASP A 85 5.01 -11.23 -8.02
CA ASP A 85 5.67 -10.89 -9.29
C ASP A 85 5.20 -9.51 -9.81
N LEU A 86 5.91 -9.00 -10.83
CA LEU A 86 5.58 -7.74 -11.51
C LEU A 86 5.30 -7.98 -13.01
N GLY A 87 4.81 -9.17 -13.35
CA GLY A 87 4.62 -9.62 -14.74
C GLY A 87 4.94 -11.11 -14.93
N ASN A 88 4.70 -11.60 -16.14
CA ASN A 88 4.79 -13.03 -16.42
C ASN A 88 6.22 -13.58 -16.25
N ILE A 89 6.33 -14.66 -15.48
CA ILE A 89 7.49 -15.56 -15.38
C ILE A 89 7.23 -16.77 -16.29
#